data_AF-A0A939K157-F1
#
_entry.id   AF-A0A939K157-F1
#
_cell.length_a   1.000
_cell.length_b   1.000
_cell.length_c   1.000
_cell.angle_alpha   90.00
_cell.angle_beta   90.00
_cell.angle_gamma   90.00
#
_symmetry.space_group_name_H-M   'P 1'
#
loop_
_entity.id
_entity.type
_entity.pdbx_description
1 polymer ?
#
loop_
_entity_poly.entity_id
_entity_poly.type
_entity_poly.pdbx_seq_one_letter_code
_entity_poly.pdbx_strand_id
1 'polypeptide(L)'
;LLAQAGGAYLQTQRGYWRGVVSQAQALPPMPDYLLAPGPVAQVHFELTPSQTQTVSVANEAYGTNSGELLLTALLLVLEKELGRDAWVVELEGHGRQGFEQGPAGDLNVSRTVGWFTSLYPVLLAVDAQAGLSRTVKLVKEQIRLVPDKGLGYGVLRYLSEDGAALALQPQVSFNYLGEFGQKEAAPASALGVGLVVVDEATPDEASVPGLSEGCFLAVSGAVVAGCLQVQVRYRSAAFTPAGITAFRQAFDAQLMTLVAHCVAQPTRAFTPSDFGNTQLSLDQFEHLAHHYPMIRDVYGLSPMQEGILFHALLDTSPSAYVNQISYRLTGQLEARRVEQSLQLLIDRHEVLRTLFDDKTADTPVQVVLNERKADFRYHDLRKQTPDQQATFVATYQEQDRQRGFILHREVLLRLSLLQLADNQYELIWTHHHILMDGWCAGLLLTEYTHLYAQLSQGRTPQLPPPVPYRRYIDWLGRQDVATSLAYWQHYLAGYDQPANLPAHPNGGGSAVAGYEVGELDFALSAPQTRGLVALAGAA
;
A
#
# COMPACT_ATOMS: atom_id res chain seq x y z
N LEU A 1 10.65 23.35 10.61
CA LEU A 1 9.58 23.65 9.63
C LEU A 1 10.03 24.70 8.60
N LEU A 2 10.41 25.93 8.98
CA LEU A 2 10.91 26.95 8.04
C LEU A 2 12.07 26.47 7.15
N ALA A 3 13.11 25.86 7.75
CA ALA A 3 14.24 25.28 6.99
C ALA A 3 13.84 24.14 6.04
N GLN A 4 12.64 23.58 6.21
CA GLN A 4 12.15 22.41 5.48
C GLN A 4 11.13 22.80 4.40
N ALA A 5 10.60 24.02 4.42
CA ALA A 5 9.67 24.54 3.40
C ALA A 5 10.26 24.50 1.97
N GLY A 6 11.59 24.57 1.85
CA GLY A 6 12.33 24.36 0.60
C GLY A 6 12.98 22.98 0.46
N GLY A 7 12.84 22.09 1.45
CA GLY A 7 13.49 20.78 1.49
C GLY A 7 12.88 19.78 0.50
N ALA A 8 13.71 18.83 0.04
CA ALA A 8 13.33 17.83 -0.97
C ALA A 8 12.04 17.08 -0.64
N TYR A 9 11.82 16.75 0.64
CA TYR A 9 10.61 16.08 1.11
C TYR A 9 9.33 16.85 0.80
N LEU A 10 9.25 18.13 1.18
CA LEU A 10 8.05 18.95 0.92
C LEU A 10 7.89 19.30 -0.56
N GLN A 11 8.97 19.30 -1.35
CA GLN A 11 8.87 19.44 -2.80
C GLN A 11 8.13 18.27 -3.44
N THR A 12 8.27 17.04 -2.93
CA THR A 12 7.51 15.89 -3.44
C THR A 12 5.99 16.07 -3.27
N GLN A 13 5.56 16.71 -2.18
CA GLN A 13 4.13 16.96 -1.91
C GLN A 13 3.57 18.15 -2.69
N ARG A 14 4.43 19.05 -3.19
CA ARG A 14 3.99 20.25 -3.91
C ARG A 14 3.20 19.91 -5.17
N GLY A 15 3.57 18.84 -5.87
CA GLY A 15 2.84 18.35 -7.04
C GLY A 15 1.40 17.97 -6.69
N TYR A 16 1.20 17.25 -5.58
CA TYR A 16 -0.12 16.88 -5.07
C TYR A 16 -0.97 18.12 -4.79
N TRP A 17 -0.48 19.09 -4.00
CA TRP A 17 -1.24 20.28 -3.63
C TRP A 17 -1.58 21.17 -4.83
N ARG A 18 -0.67 21.33 -5.80
CA ARG A 18 -0.98 22.03 -7.06
C ARG A 18 -2.06 21.32 -7.87
N GLY A 19 -2.06 19.98 -7.85
CA GLY A 19 -3.14 19.17 -8.45
C GLY A 19 -4.50 19.46 -7.81
N VAL A 20 -4.57 19.47 -6.47
CA VAL A 20 -5.79 19.82 -5.72
C VAL A 20 -6.29 21.22 -6.11
N VAL A 21 -5.39 22.21 -6.20
CA VAL A 21 -5.75 23.58 -6.60
C VAL A 21 -6.33 23.64 -8.00
N SER A 22 -5.66 22.99 -8.96
CA SER A 22 -6.11 22.95 -10.37
C SER A 22 -7.49 22.31 -10.50
N GLN A 23 -7.73 21.18 -9.82
CA GLN A 23 -9.02 20.48 -9.85
C GLN A 23 -10.12 21.29 -9.16
N ALA A 24 -9.81 21.93 -8.02
CA ALA A 24 -10.76 22.79 -7.30
C ALA A 24 -11.18 24.01 -8.13
N GLN A 25 -10.25 24.61 -8.89
CA GLN A 25 -10.54 25.75 -9.78
C GLN A 25 -11.42 25.37 -10.98
N ALA A 26 -11.47 24.09 -11.35
CA ALA A 26 -12.33 23.60 -12.41
C ALA A 26 -13.79 23.38 -11.96
N LEU A 27 -14.08 23.45 -10.66
CA LEU A 27 -15.44 23.28 -10.15
C LEU A 27 -16.34 24.46 -10.55
N PRO A 28 -17.64 24.22 -10.77
CA PRO A 28 -18.61 25.30 -10.98
C PRO A 28 -18.62 26.29 -9.80
N PRO A 29 -18.81 27.59 -10.06
CA PRO A 29 -18.87 28.60 -9.01
C PRO A 29 -20.02 28.30 -8.04
N MET A 30 -19.80 28.66 -6.77
CA MET A 30 -20.82 28.52 -5.74
C MET A 30 -21.96 29.52 -5.95
N PRO A 31 -23.21 29.14 -5.67
CA PRO A 31 -24.30 30.10 -5.58
C PRO A 31 -24.02 31.21 -4.55
N ASP A 32 -24.24 32.47 -4.94
CA ASP A 32 -23.92 33.65 -4.11
C ASP A 32 -24.56 33.61 -2.72
N TYR A 33 -25.77 33.02 -2.60
CA TYR A 33 -26.49 32.94 -1.32
C TYR A 33 -25.77 32.06 -0.29
N LEU A 34 -24.96 31.08 -0.71
CA LEU A 34 -24.17 30.25 0.20
C LEU A 34 -22.94 31.00 0.69
N LEU A 35 -22.37 31.88 -0.14
CA LEU A 35 -21.18 32.66 0.20
C LEU A 35 -21.51 34.00 0.88
N ALA A 36 -22.79 34.36 0.98
CA ALA A 36 -23.22 35.61 1.57
C ALA A 36 -22.74 35.72 3.04
N PRO A 37 -22.14 36.87 3.42
CA PRO A 37 -21.81 37.13 4.80
C PRO A 37 -23.10 37.20 5.64
N GLY A 38 -22.99 36.89 6.92
CA GLY A 38 -24.13 36.89 7.82
C GLY A 38 -23.80 36.22 9.15
N PRO A 39 -24.72 36.35 10.13
CA PRO A 39 -24.51 35.76 11.44
C PRO A 39 -24.40 34.24 11.34
N VAL A 40 -23.59 33.67 12.23
CA VAL A 40 -23.42 32.24 12.33
C VAL A 40 -24.43 31.69 13.33
N ALA A 41 -25.15 30.66 12.91
CA ALA A 41 -26.06 29.90 13.75
C ALA A 41 -25.57 28.45 13.83
N GLN A 42 -26.18 27.67 14.73
CA GLN A 42 -25.79 26.28 14.94
C GLN A 42 -27.01 25.38 15.17
N VAL A 43 -26.87 24.13 14.76
CA VAL A 43 -27.75 23.02 15.14
C VAL A 43 -26.89 21.85 15.60
N HIS A 44 -27.43 20.97 16.43
CA HIS A 44 -26.73 19.79 16.89
C HIS A 44 -27.66 18.57 16.88
N PHE A 45 -27.06 17.39 16.83
CA PHE A 45 -27.74 16.14 17.11
C PHE A 45 -26.79 15.18 17.85
N GLU A 46 -27.39 14.28 18.61
CA GLU A 46 -26.68 13.28 19.41
C GLU A 46 -27.25 11.89 19.11
N LEU A 47 -26.37 10.92 18.93
CA LEU A 47 -26.74 9.51 18.85
C LEU A 47 -26.71 8.88 20.24
N THR A 48 -27.65 7.97 20.50
CA THR A 48 -27.63 7.16 21.73
C THR A 48 -26.36 6.31 21.80
N PRO A 49 -25.99 5.81 23.00
CA PRO A 49 -24.82 4.92 23.13
C PRO A 49 -24.89 3.68 22.24
N SER A 50 -26.09 3.09 22.07
CA SER A 50 -26.29 1.93 21.19
C SER A 50 -26.07 2.27 19.71
N GLN A 51 -26.56 3.43 19.25
CA GLN A 51 -26.34 3.88 17.88
C GLN A 51 -24.86 4.20 17.64
N THR A 52 -24.22 4.86 18.60
CA THR A 52 -22.78 5.20 18.55
C THR A 52 -21.91 3.94 18.46
N GLN A 53 -22.23 2.91 19.25
CA GLN A 53 -21.56 1.61 19.14
C GLN A 53 -21.78 0.98 17.76
N THR A 54 -22.97 1.12 17.18
CA THR A 54 -23.27 0.60 15.84
C THR A 54 -22.45 1.33 14.76
N VAL A 55 -22.24 2.64 14.88
CA VAL A 55 -21.33 3.41 14.01
C VAL A 55 -19.89 2.88 14.13
N SER A 56 -19.45 2.55 15.35
CA SER A 56 -18.12 1.97 15.57
C SER A 56 -17.95 0.64 14.85
N VAL A 57 -18.93 -0.27 14.96
CA VAL A 57 -18.95 -1.57 14.26
C VAL A 57 -18.99 -1.39 12.74
N ALA A 58 -19.77 -0.41 12.24
CA ALA A 58 -19.87 -0.12 10.81
C ALA A 58 -18.52 0.20 10.16
N ASN A 59 -17.54 0.69 10.93
CA ASN A 59 -16.20 0.97 10.41
C ASN A 59 -15.47 -0.28 9.89
N GLU A 60 -15.79 -1.48 10.40
CA GLU A 60 -15.12 -2.72 10.01
C GLU A 60 -15.38 -3.11 8.55
N ALA A 61 -16.53 -2.73 8.00
CA ALA A 61 -16.98 -3.10 6.66
C ALA A 61 -16.02 -2.65 5.55
N TYR A 62 -15.47 -1.45 5.68
CA TYR A 62 -14.55 -0.86 4.71
C TYR A 62 -13.23 -0.40 5.35
N GLY A 63 -13.00 -0.74 6.63
CA GLY A 63 -11.82 -0.30 7.38
C GLY A 63 -11.75 1.21 7.54
N THR A 64 -12.88 1.88 7.77
CA THR A 64 -12.97 3.33 7.94
C THR A 64 -12.80 3.77 9.39
N ASN A 65 -12.96 5.06 9.67
CA ASN A 65 -13.27 5.59 11.00
C ASN A 65 -14.60 6.36 11.01
N SER A 66 -15.14 6.64 12.21
CA SER A 66 -16.45 7.30 12.33
C SER A 66 -16.49 8.69 11.70
N GLY A 67 -15.37 9.42 11.69
CA GLY A 67 -15.26 10.70 10.99
C GLY A 67 -15.38 10.56 9.47
N GLU A 68 -14.78 9.53 8.87
CA GLU A 68 -14.91 9.23 7.44
C GLU A 68 -16.36 8.89 7.05
N LEU A 69 -17.08 8.12 7.89
CA LEU A 69 -18.51 7.81 7.67
C LEU A 69 -19.39 9.06 7.83
N LEU A 70 -19.13 9.89 8.84
CA LEU A 70 -19.82 11.18 9.02
C LEU A 70 -19.62 12.10 7.82
N LEU A 71 -18.38 12.21 7.32
CA LEU A 71 -18.07 13.04 6.17
C LEU A 71 -18.69 12.50 4.88
N THR A 72 -18.72 11.18 4.69
CA THR A 72 -19.41 10.56 3.55
C THR A 72 -20.91 10.85 3.60
N ALA A 73 -21.55 10.72 4.77
CA ALA A 73 -22.96 11.04 4.94
C ALA A 73 -23.25 12.54 4.68
N LEU A 74 -22.35 13.43 5.12
CA LEU A 74 -22.45 14.87 4.86
C LEU A 74 -22.42 15.17 3.35
N LEU A 75 -21.42 14.61 2.64
CA LEU A 75 -21.25 14.84 1.22
C LEU A 75 -22.43 14.31 0.39
N LEU A 76 -22.97 13.13 0.75
CA LEU A 76 -24.18 12.58 0.10
C LEU A 76 -25.41 13.46 0.28
N VAL A 77 -25.58 14.09 1.45
CA VAL A 77 -26.68 15.05 1.66
C VAL A 77 -26.45 16.32 0.85
N LEU A 78 -25.21 16.84 0.81
CA LEU A 78 -24.89 18.02 0.01
C LEU A 78 -25.09 17.78 -1.49
N GLU A 79 -24.74 16.60 -2.00
CA GLU A 79 -25.01 16.19 -3.39
C GLU A 79 -26.51 16.18 -3.68
N LYS A 80 -27.29 15.57 -2.79
CA LYS A 80 -28.75 15.47 -2.96
C LYS A 80 -29.44 16.84 -2.91
N GLU A 81 -29.07 17.70 -1.97
CA GLU A 81 -29.76 18.98 -1.73
C GLU A 81 -29.25 20.10 -2.65
N LEU A 82 -27.97 20.08 -3.07
CA LEU A 82 -27.34 21.15 -3.84
C LEU A 82 -26.93 20.74 -5.26
N GLY A 83 -27.07 19.45 -5.63
CA GLY A 83 -26.80 18.94 -6.97
C GLY A 83 -25.32 18.95 -7.37
N ARG A 84 -24.40 18.94 -6.40
CA ARG A 84 -22.95 18.95 -6.63
C ARG A 84 -22.31 17.71 -6.00
N ASP A 85 -21.58 16.97 -6.81
CA ASP A 85 -20.91 15.73 -6.45
C ASP A 85 -19.49 15.95 -5.90
N ALA A 86 -18.92 17.15 -6.01
CA ALA A 86 -17.58 17.46 -5.51
C ALA A 86 -17.51 18.77 -4.72
N TRP A 87 -16.75 18.73 -3.61
CA TRP A 87 -16.63 19.82 -2.64
C TRP A 87 -15.20 20.04 -2.21
N VAL A 88 -14.79 21.31 -2.07
CA VAL A 88 -13.53 21.65 -1.38
C VAL A 88 -13.82 21.72 0.12
N VAL A 89 -13.38 20.70 0.84
CA VAL A 89 -13.60 20.56 2.28
C VAL A 89 -12.31 20.89 3.02
N GLU A 90 -12.36 21.82 3.96
CA GLU A 90 -11.29 22.03 4.92
C GLU A 90 -11.33 20.93 5.98
N LEU A 91 -10.28 20.11 6.03
CA LEU A 91 -10.12 19.11 7.07
C LEU A 91 -9.21 19.62 8.18
N GLU A 92 -9.62 19.36 9.41
CA GLU A 92 -8.82 19.61 10.59
C GLU A 92 -8.13 18.32 11.06
N GLY A 93 -6.81 18.40 11.21
CA GLY A 93 -6.00 17.39 11.87
C GLY A 93 -5.40 17.93 13.16
N HIS A 94 -5.09 17.07 14.11
CA HIS A 94 -4.40 17.49 15.34
C HIS A 94 -2.95 17.98 15.07
N GLY A 95 -2.42 17.77 13.86
CA GLY A 95 -1.13 18.23 13.35
C GLY A 95 0.09 17.86 14.20
N ARG A 96 0.06 16.68 14.83
CA ARG A 96 1.20 16.07 15.54
C ARG A 96 1.77 14.85 14.79
N GLN A 97 1.12 14.43 13.71
CA GLN A 97 1.57 13.37 12.83
C GLN A 97 2.52 13.94 11.78
N GLY A 98 3.45 13.12 11.27
CA GLY A 98 4.47 13.57 10.32
C GLY A 98 5.69 14.26 10.96
N PHE A 99 5.78 14.30 12.30
CA PHE A 99 6.96 14.89 12.98
C PHE A 99 8.08 13.89 13.29
N GLU A 100 7.80 12.58 13.28
CA GLU A 100 8.78 11.51 13.53
C GLU A 100 9.34 10.89 12.23
N GLN A 101 8.66 11.10 11.09
CA GLN A 101 9.07 10.58 9.77
C GLN A 101 8.79 11.55 8.60
N GLY A 102 8.34 12.79 8.89
CA GLY A 102 7.98 13.78 7.88
C GLY A 102 8.83 15.04 7.96
N PRO A 103 8.31 16.25 7.64
CA PRO A 103 9.12 17.45 7.38
C PRO A 103 9.98 17.93 8.56
N ALA A 104 9.79 17.39 9.76
CA ALA A 104 10.49 17.81 10.97
C ALA A 104 11.56 16.83 11.48
N GLY A 105 11.77 15.68 10.81
CA GLY A 105 12.78 14.68 11.20
C GLY A 105 12.32 13.74 12.31
N ASP A 106 13.17 13.47 13.31
CA ASP A 106 12.88 12.64 14.49
C ASP A 106 12.34 13.46 15.68
N LEU A 107 11.46 14.44 15.43
CA LEU A 107 10.96 15.33 16.47
C LEU A 107 9.75 14.73 17.18
N ASN A 108 9.90 14.28 18.43
CA ASN A 108 8.76 13.80 19.20
C ASN A 108 7.99 14.95 19.86
N VAL A 109 6.80 15.28 19.33
CA VAL A 109 5.90 16.31 19.87
C VAL A 109 4.70 15.73 20.61
N SER A 110 4.68 14.43 20.92
CA SER A 110 3.51 13.75 21.49
C SER A 110 3.09 14.31 22.85
N ARG A 111 4.03 14.84 23.64
CA ARG A 111 3.80 15.40 24.98
C ARG A 111 4.03 16.91 25.07
N THR A 112 4.17 17.58 23.93
CA THR A 112 4.42 19.04 23.91
C THR A 112 3.09 19.79 23.95
N VAL A 113 2.93 20.69 24.91
CA VAL A 113 1.77 21.60 24.94
C VAL A 113 1.98 22.70 23.92
N GLY A 114 0.97 22.94 23.09
CA GLY A 114 1.00 23.93 22.00
C GLY A 114 -0.17 23.72 21.04
N TRP A 115 -0.40 24.71 20.19
CA TRP A 115 -1.42 24.61 19.14
C TRP A 115 -0.79 24.04 17.87
N PHE A 116 -0.99 22.74 17.66
CA PHE A 116 -0.39 21.99 16.55
C PHE A 116 -1.35 21.75 15.38
N THR A 117 -2.62 22.14 15.50
CA THR A 117 -3.67 21.86 14.52
C THR A 117 -3.23 22.15 13.08
N SER A 118 -3.42 21.17 12.21
CA SER A 118 -3.26 21.33 10.76
C SER A 118 -4.62 21.58 10.12
N LEU A 119 -4.68 22.58 9.24
CA LEU A 119 -5.84 22.87 8.41
C LEU A 119 -5.43 22.78 6.95
N TYR A 120 -6.18 22.02 6.16
CA TYR A 120 -5.85 21.82 4.75
C TYR A 120 -7.10 21.53 3.92
N PRO A 121 -7.17 22.05 2.68
CA PRO A 121 -8.28 21.79 1.78
C PRO A 121 -8.09 20.43 1.11
N VAL A 122 -9.17 19.66 1.02
CA VAL A 122 -9.24 18.43 0.24
C VAL A 122 -10.42 18.54 -0.71
N LEU A 123 -10.18 18.21 -1.98
CA LEU A 123 -11.26 18.01 -2.93
C LEU A 123 -11.86 16.62 -2.70
N LEU A 124 -13.12 16.57 -2.27
CA LEU A 124 -13.84 15.32 -2.02
C LEU A 124 -15.01 15.22 -2.98
N ALA A 125 -14.96 14.19 -3.82
CA ALA A 125 -16.05 13.78 -4.69
C ALA A 125 -16.81 12.58 -4.11
N VAL A 126 -18.10 12.53 -4.40
CA VAL A 126 -18.99 11.41 -4.16
C VAL A 126 -19.57 10.91 -5.48
N ASP A 127 -19.98 9.65 -5.48
CA ASP A 127 -20.69 9.03 -6.60
C ASP A 127 -21.90 8.31 -6.01
N ALA A 128 -23.04 9.01 -5.90
CA ALA A 128 -24.26 8.39 -5.38
C ALA A 128 -24.84 7.35 -6.35
N GLN A 129 -24.56 7.46 -7.66
CA GLN A 129 -25.10 6.54 -8.67
C GLN A 129 -24.40 5.18 -8.63
N ALA A 130 -23.12 5.15 -8.27
CA ALA A 130 -22.38 3.91 -8.05
C ALA A 130 -22.77 3.18 -6.74
N GLY A 131 -23.56 3.81 -5.88
CA GLY A 131 -24.07 3.24 -4.64
C GLY A 131 -23.12 3.32 -3.44
N LEU A 132 -23.68 3.14 -2.24
CA LEU A 132 -23.02 3.43 -0.97
C LEU A 132 -21.66 2.73 -0.78
N SER A 133 -21.53 1.48 -1.23
CA SER A 133 -20.26 0.75 -1.11
C SER A 133 -19.12 1.45 -1.84
N ARG A 134 -19.37 1.99 -3.03
CA ARG A 134 -18.34 2.64 -3.83
C ARG A 134 -18.07 4.04 -3.31
N THR A 135 -19.10 4.78 -2.92
CA THR A 135 -18.96 6.11 -2.32
C THR A 135 -18.09 6.08 -1.05
N VAL A 136 -18.32 5.14 -0.14
CA VAL A 136 -17.52 5.03 1.11
C VAL A 136 -16.05 4.77 0.80
N LYS A 137 -15.76 3.83 -0.10
CA LYS A 137 -14.39 3.53 -0.52
C LYS A 137 -13.73 4.73 -1.19
N LEU A 138 -14.46 5.44 -2.06
CA LEU A 138 -13.97 6.62 -2.76
C LEU A 138 -13.61 7.75 -1.80
N VAL A 139 -14.47 8.07 -0.83
CA VAL A 139 -14.20 9.11 0.18
C VAL A 139 -13.03 8.69 1.08
N LYS A 140 -13.00 7.42 1.53
CA LYS A 140 -11.87 6.85 2.29
C LYS A 140 -10.54 7.04 1.57
N GLU A 141 -10.47 6.65 0.29
CA GLU A 141 -9.23 6.77 -0.49
C GLU A 141 -8.83 8.24 -0.71
N GLN A 142 -9.76 9.13 -1.04
CA GLN A 142 -9.45 10.56 -1.22
C GLN A 142 -8.86 11.20 0.05
N ILE A 143 -9.39 10.85 1.23
CA ILE A 143 -8.86 11.33 2.52
C ILE A 143 -7.45 10.77 2.78
N ARG A 144 -7.22 9.50 2.43
CA ARG A 144 -5.95 8.80 2.70
C ARG A 144 -4.85 9.09 1.68
N LEU A 145 -5.21 9.60 0.51
CA LEU A 145 -4.26 10.13 -0.48
C LEU A 145 -3.56 11.41 0.02
N VAL A 146 -4.11 12.08 1.04
CA VAL A 146 -3.51 13.31 1.59
C VAL A 146 -2.17 12.97 2.28
N PRO A 147 -1.04 13.53 1.82
CA PRO A 147 0.26 13.31 2.45
C PRO A 147 0.29 13.83 3.90
N ASP A 148 0.81 13.02 4.82
CA ASP A 148 0.99 13.34 6.25
C ASP A 148 -0.21 13.98 6.95
N LYS A 149 -1.43 13.66 6.51
CA LYS A 149 -2.66 14.30 6.98
C LYS A 149 -2.60 15.83 6.91
N GLY A 150 -2.04 16.35 5.82
CA GLY A 150 -2.09 17.76 5.44
C GLY A 150 -1.10 18.67 6.14
N LEU A 151 -0.19 18.16 6.97
CA LEU A 151 0.84 18.98 7.63
C LEU A 151 1.66 19.79 6.60
N GLY A 152 2.00 19.16 5.47
CA GLY A 152 2.78 19.80 4.40
C GLY A 152 2.07 20.98 3.73
N TYR A 153 0.72 21.00 3.69
CA TYR A 153 -0.03 22.09 3.09
C TYR A 153 0.24 23.41 3.81
N GLY A 154 0.07 23.45 5.14
CA GLY A 154 0.28 24.67 5.91
C GLY A 154 1.72 25.20 5.80
N VAL A 155 2.70 24.29 5.80
CA VAL A 155 4.11 24.66 5.62
C VAL A 155 4.34 25.25 4.22
N LEU A 156 3.85 24.62 3.16
CA LEU A 156 4.01 25.12 1.80
C LEU A 156 3.23 26.44 1.60
N ARG A 157 1.95 26.48 1.99
CA ARG A 157 1.06 27.64 1.80
C ARG A 157 1.54 28.90 2.49
N TYR A 158 2.07 28.78 3.71
CA TYR A 158 2.38 29.94 4.55
C TYR A 158 3.89 30.21 4.72
N LEU A 159 4.75 29.20 4.53
CA LEU A 159 6.20 29.34 4.78
C LEU A 159 7.07 29.23 3.51
N SER A 160 6.50 28.90 2.33
CA SER A 160 7.24 28.96 1.06
C SER A 160 7.01 30.27 0.30
N GLU A 161 8.00 30.70 -0.49
CA GLU A 161 7.94 31.94 -1.27
C GLU A 161 6.78 31.97 -2.27
N ASP A 162 6.45 30.82 -2.89
CA ASP A 162 5.36 30.65 -3.86
C ASP A 162 4.04 30.16 -3.24
N GLY A 163 3.94 30.12 -1.91
CA GLY A 163 2.83 29.51 -1.18
C GLY A 163 1.46 30.12 -1.52
N ALA A 164 1.39 31.39 -1.91
CA ALA A 164 0.15 32.06 -2.31
C ALA A 164 -0.56 31.37 -3.48
N ALA A 165 0.16 30.69 -4.37
CA ALA A 165 -0.42 29.94 -5.49
C ALA A 165 -1.19 28.69 -5.03
N LEU A 166 -1.01 28.24 -3.78
CA LEU A 166 -1.72 27.11 -3.19
C LEU A 166 -2.99 27.53 -2.43
N ALA A 167 -3.33 28.82 -2.42
CA ALA A 167 -4.51 29.30 -1.72
C ALA A 167 -5.80 28.75 -2.33
N LEU A 168 -6.61 28.07 -1.51
CA LEU A 168 -7.97 27.67 -1.83
C LEU A 168 -8.94 28.21 -0.80
N GLN A 169 -10.15 28.52 -1.25
CA GLN A 169 -11.27 28.86 -0.38
C GLN A 169 -12.15 27.62 -0.21
N PRO A 170 -12.05 26.92 0.94
CA PRO A 170 -12.93 25.80 1.23
C PRO A 170 -14.36 26.27 1.45
N GLN A 171 -15.31 25.42 1.08
CA GLN A 171 -16.75 25.71 1.15
C GLN A 171 -17.39 25.11 2.40
N VAL A 172 -16.82 24.00 2.88
CA VAL A 172 -17.26 23.26 4.05
C VAL A 172 -16.04 23.00 4.92
N SER A 173 -16.17 23.18 6.23
CA SER A 173 -15.16 22.75 7.20
C SER A 173 -15.62 21.49 7.93
N PHE A 174 -14.71 20.56 8.17
CA PHE A 174 -15.00 19.30 8.85
C PHE A 174 -13.89 18.95 9.86
N ASN A 175 -14.31 18.67 11.10
CA ASN A 175 -13.43 18.23 12.16
C ASN A 175 -14.04 17.05 12.92
N TYR A 176 -13.27 15.97 13.11
CA TYR A 176 -13.64 14.87 13.99
C TYR A 176 -12.59 14.71 15.08
N LEU A 177 -12.98 15.04 16.32
CA LEU A 177 -12.08 15.14 17.46
C LEU A 177 -11.78 13.78 18.12
N GLY A 178 -12.45 12.72 17.69
CA GLY A 178 -12.29 11.38 18.24
C GLY A 178 -13.16 11.14 19.49
N GLU A 179 -12.69 10.24 20.35
CA GLU A 179 -13.41 9.82 21.55
C GLU A 179 -12.76 10.40 22.81
N PHE A 180 -13.57 11.06 23.64
CA PHE A 180 -13.17 11.59 24.94
C PHE A 180 -13.76 10.71 26.05
N GLY A 181 -12.87 10.13 26.84
CA GLY A 181 -13.14 8.94 27.63
C GLY A 181 -14.07 9.09 28.85
N GLN A 182 -14.71 7.96 29.17
CA GLN A 182 -15.56 7.65 30.33
C GLN A 182 -14.93 7.84 31.72
N LYS A 183 -13.66 8.29 31.84
CA LYS A 183 -12.92 8.22 33.11
C LYS A 183 -13.01 9.44 34.02
N GLU A 184 -13.51 10.57 33.53
CA GLU A 184 -13.88 11.69 34.39
C GLU A 184 -15.18 12.28 33.85
N ALA A 185 -16.22 12.27 34.68
CA ALA A 185 -17.52 12.88 34.41
C ALA A 185 -17.41 14.42 34.43
N ALA A 186 -16.46 14.97 33.68
CA ALA A 186 -16.38 16.38 33.41
C ALA A 186 -17.37 16.65 32.26
N PRO A 187 -18.30 17.62 32.41
CA PRO A 187 -19.20 17.99 31.31
C PRO A 187 -18.38 18.39 30.08
N ALA A 188 -18.91 18.22 28.87
CA ALA A 188 -18.22 18.56 27.60
C ALA A 188 -17.63 19.99 27.60
N SER A 189 -18.25 20.90 28.37
CA SER A 189 -17.78 22.28 28.62
C SER A 189 -16.44 22.37 29.37
N ALA A 190 -16.11 21.40 30.22
CA ALA A 190 -14.89 21.37 31.02
C ALA A 190 -13.67 20.78 30.29
N LEU A 191 -13.89 20.00 29.22
CA LEU A 191 -12.80 19.43 28.42
C LEU A 191 -12.24 20.40 27.36
N GLY A 192 -12.80 21.62 27.24
CA GLY A 192 -12.41 22.57 26.20
C GLY A 192 -12.61 22.05 24.77
N VAL A 193 -13.33 20.94 24.62
CA VAL A 193 -13.72 20.36 23.34
C VAL A 193 -14.71 21.35 22.74
N GLY A 194 -14.34 21.96 21.61
CA GLY A 194 -15.08 23.05 20.93
C GLY A 194 -16.52 22.74 20.48
N LEU A 195 -17.11 21.66 20.99
CA LEU A 195 -18.53 21.34 20.99
C LEU A 195 -19.33 22.13 22.03
N VAL A 196 -18.76 23.21 22.58
CA VAL A 196 -19.50 24.16 23.42
C VAL A 196 -20.71 24.63 22.64
N VAL A 197 -21.90 24.36 23.20
CA VAL A 197 -23.14 25.05 22.88
C VAL A 197 -22.92 26.49 23.33
N VAL A 198 -22.40 27.33 22.44
CA VAL A 198 -22.40 28.76 22.67
C VAL A 198 -23.85 29.20 22.54
N ASP A 199 -24.50 29.48 23.65
CA ASP A 199 -25.82 30.08 23.63
C ASP A 199 -25.69 31.50 23.03
N GLU A 200 -26.65 31.86 22.21
CA GLU A 200 -26.82 33.15 21.51
C GLU A 200 -25.91 33.47 20.32
N ALA A 201 -26.55 34.04 19.30
CA ALA A 201 -25.93 34.61 18.11
C ALA A 201 -24.87 35.64 18.51
N THR A 202 -23.59 35.34 18.27
CA THR A 202 -22.53 36.34 18.39
C THR A 202 -22.70 37.38 17.28
N PRO A 203 -23.00 38.66 17.60
CA PRO A 203 -23.45 39.63 16.59
C PRO A 203 -22.36 40.27 15.74
N ASP A 204 -21.07 40.01 15.98
CA ASP A 204 -20.00 40.81 15.36
C ASP A 204 -19.07 40.01 14.42
N GLU A 205 -18.93 40.58 13.21
CA GLU A 205 -18.18 40.11 12.07
C GLU A 205 -16.66 40.26 12.28
N ALA A 206 -15.92 39.14 12.18
CA ALA A 206 -14.56 39.03 11.61
C ALA A 206 -13.95 37.64 11.89
N SER A 207 -14.35 36.96 12.97
CA SER A 207 -13.88 35.61 13.26
C SER A 207 -14.83 34.90 14.22
N VAL A 208 -15.78 34.12 13.70
CA VAL A 208 -16.53 33.18 14.55
C VAL A 208 -15.64 31.95 14.74
N PRO A 209 -15.21 31.61 15.97
CA PRO A 209 -14.43 30.41 16.20
C PRO A 209 -15.14 29.18 15.63
N GLY A 210 -14.47 28.45 14.74
CA GLY A 210 -14.99 27.19 14.16
C GLY A 210 -15.79 27.32 12.85
N LEU A 211 -15.80 28.48 12.17
CA LEU A 211 -16.22 28.58 10.77
C LEU A 211 -15.20 29.42 9.98
N SER A 212 -14.42 28.75 9.12
CA SER A 212 -13.36 29.37 8.32
C SER A 212 -13.93 30.35 7.27
N GLU A 213 -13.10 31.30 6.86
CA GLU A 213 -13.44 32.25 5.79
C GLU A 213 -13.74 31.50 4.49
N GLY A 214 -14.84 31.85 3.81
CA GLY A 214 -15.32 31.13 2.61
C GLY A 214 -16.20 29.91 2.89
N CYS A 215 -16.18 29.35 4.11
CA CYS A 215 -17.08 28.26 4.48
C CYS A 215 -18.48 28.79 4.82
N PHE A 216 -19.50 28.14 4.29
CA PHE A 216 -20.90 28.39 4.66
C PHE A 216 -21.42 27.40 5.71
N LEU A 217 -20.70 26.29 5.88
CA LEU A 217 -21.02 25.17 6.75
C LEU A 217 -19.75 24.66 7.43
N ALA A 218 -19.79 24.40 8.73
CA ALA A 218 -18.76 23.70 9.48
C ALA A 218 -19.39 22.60 10.33
N VAL A 219 -18.84 21.39 10.22
CA VAL A 219 -19.30 20.21 10.96
C VAL A 219 -18.21 19.74 11.90
N SER A 220 -18.55 19.59 13.18
CA SER A 220 -17.66 19.07 14.21
C SER A 220 -18.30 17.88 14.89
N GLY A 221 -17.54 16.79 15.04
CA GLY A 221 -18.02 15.56 15.69
C GLY A 221 -17.05 15.05 16.76
N ALA A 222 -17.59 14.53 17.85
CA ALA A 222 -16.82 13.78 18.85
C ALA A 222 -17.70 12.76 19.57
N VAL A 223 -17.09 11.70 20.09
CA VAL A 223 -17.76 10.79 21.03
C VAL A 223 -17.49 11.27 22.45
N VAL A 224 -18.54 11.61 23.17
CA VAL A 224 -18.50 12.08 24.56
C VAL A 224 -19.45 11.22 25.39
N ALA A 225 -18.94 10.64 26.50
CA ALA A 225 -19.71 9.75 27.36
C ALA A 225 -20.41 8.59 26.62
N GLY A 226 -19.80 8.10 25.54
CA GLY A 226 -20.35 7.01 24.71
C GLY A 226 -21.40 7.44 23.68
N CYS A 227 -21.74 8.73 23.60
CA CYS A 227 -22.65 9.27 22.60
C CYS A 227 -21.87 10.05 21.53
N LEU A 228 -22.15 9.80 20.26
CA LEU A 228 -21.65 10.62 19.17
C LEU A 228 -22.44 11.93 19.12
N GLN A 229 -21.76 13.04 19.40
CA GLN A 229 -22.29 14.39 19.31
C GLN A 229 -21.78 15.05 18.03
N VAL A 230 -22.70 15.61 17.25
CA VAL A 230 -22.40 16.31 16.00
C VAL A 230 -22.99 17.72 16.08
N GLN A 231 -22.12 18.71 15.86
CA GLN A 231 -22.48 20.12 15.79
C GLN A 231 -22.29 20.61 14.36
N VAL A 232 -23.27 21.36 13.87
CA VAL A 232 -23.26 21.97 12.55
C VAL A 232 -23.40 23.48 12.75
N ARG A 233 -22.34 24.23 12.44
CA ARG A 233 -22.35 25.69 12.37
C ARG A 233 -22.57 26.11 10.92
N TYR A 234 -23.36 27.15 10.69
CA TYR A 234 -23.69 27.60 9.35
C TYR A 234 -23.95 29.11 9.30
N ARG A 235 -23.77 29.72 8.13
CA ARG A 235 -24.17 31.12 7.90
C ARG A 235 -25.69 31.17 7.73
N SER A 236 -26.38 32.03 8.47
CA SER A 236 -27.84 32.11 8.41
C SER A 236 -28.38 32.47 7.02
N ALA A 237 -27.58 33.13 6.17
CA ALA A 237 -27.92 33.42 4.79
C ALA A 237 -27.98 32.16 3.90
N ALA A 238 -27.25 31.10 4.26
CA ALA A 238 -27.19 29.86 3.50
C ALA A 238 -28.41 28.95 3.72
N PHE A 239 -29.12 29.09 4.85
CA PHE A 239 -30.25 28.23 5.21
C PHE A 239 -31.42 28.99 5.81
N THR A 240 -32.63 28.68 5.35
CA THR A 240 -33.85 29.05 6.09
C THR A 240 -33.97 28.22 7.37
N PRO A 241 -34.72 28.67 8.41
CA PRO A 241 -34.94 27.87 9.62
C PRO A 241 -35.55 26.48 9.35
N ALA A 242 -36.46 26.39 8.38
CA ALA A 242 -37.00 25.11 7.92
C ALA A 242 -35.94 24.28 7.17
N GLY A 243 -35.14 24.93 6.31
CA GLY A 243 -34.08 24.30 5.53
C GLY A 243 -32.99 23.67 6.38
N ILE A 244 -32.47 24.37 7.40
CA ILE A 244 -31.45 23.79 8.28
C ILE A 244 -32.00 22.62 9.11
N THR A 245 -33.27 22.70 9.53
CA THR A 245 -33.93 21.61 10.26
C THR A 245 -34.06 20.37 9.37
N ALA A 246 -34.48 20.55 8.12
CA ALA A 246 -34.56 19.48 7.13
C ALA A 246 -33.17 18.90 6.82
N PHE A 247 -32.15 19.75 6.63
CA PHE A 247 -30.77 19.33 6.43
C PHE A 247 -30.25 18.49 7.59
N ARG A 248 -30.46 18.92 8.84
CA ARG A 248 -30.05 18.15 10.03
C ARG A 248 -30.76 16.79 10.12
N GLN A 249 -32.04 16.72 9.79
CA GLN A 249 -32.78 15.45 9.76
C GLN A 249 -32.30 14.54 8.63
N ALA A 250 -32.03 15.10 7.45
CA ALA A 250 -31.48 14.36 6.31
C ALA A 250 -30.09 13.82 6.61
N PHE A 251 -29.23 14.60 7.28
CA PHE A 251 -27.87 14.19 7.65
C PHE A 251 -27.87 13.04 8.66
N ASP A 252 -28.68 13.15 9.71
CA ASP A 252 -28.87 12.08 10.71
C ASP A 252 -29.39 10.78 10.04
N ALA A 253 -30.44 10.89 9.22
CA ALA A 253 -31.00 9.75 8.49
C ALA A 253 -30.01 9.12 7.49
N GLN A 254 -29.23 9.94 6.78
CA GLN A 254 -28.24 9.47 5.81
C GLN A 254 -27.08 8.75 6.50
N LEU A 255 -26.62 9.25 7.65
CA LEU A 255 -25.63 8.57 8.47
C LEU A 255 -26.13 7.19 8.91
N MET A 256 -27.35 7.11 9.44
CA MET A 256 -27.92 5.83 9.86
C MET A 256 -28.16 4.85 8.70
N THR A 257 -28.49 5.37 7.51
CA THR A 257 -28.58 4.57 6.28
C THR A 257 -27.22 3.99 5.89
N LEU A 258 -26.15 4.80 5.96
CA LEU A 258 -24.79 4.37 5.68
C LEU A 258 -24.31 3.31 6.68
N VAL A 259 -24.59 3.53 7.97
CA VAL A 259 -24.25 2.61 9.05
C VAL A 259 -24.96 1.26 8.85
N ALA A 260 -26.25 1.27 8.52
CA ALA A 260 -26.99 0.04 8.24
C ALA A 260 -26.41 -0.73 7.04
N HIS A 261 -26.05 -0.01 5.97
CA HIS A 261 -25.37 -0.59 4.80
C HIS A 261 -24.04 -1.24 5.16
N CYS A 262 -23.21 -0.57 5.95
CA CYS A 262 -21.91 -1.09 6.38
C CYS A 262 -22.06 -2.33 7.29
N VAL A 263 -22.97 -2.29 8.27
CA VAL A 263 -23.23 -3.44 9.16
C VAL A 263 -23.77 -4.66 8.40
N ALA A 264 -24.48 -4.44 7.28
CA ALA A 264 -24.99 -5.52 6.44
C ALA A 264 -23.91 -6.20 5.57
N GLN A 265 -22.68 -5.69 5.52
CA GLN A 265 -21.62 -6.30 4.71
C GLN A 265 -21.13 -7.62 5.35
N PRO A 266 -21.09 -8.74 4.59
CA PRO A 266 -20.73 -10.05 5.15
C PRO A 266 -19.24 -10.18 5.46
N THR A 267 -18.41 -9.44 4.75
CA THR A 267 -16.96 -9.44 4.86
C THR A 267 -16.43 -8.04 4.62
N ARG A 268 -15.30 -7.71 5.25
CA ARG A 268 -14.59 -6.47 4.98
C ARG A 268 -14.20 -6.39 3.50
N ALA A 269 -14.52 -5.29 2.86
CA ALA A 269 -14.00 -4.95 1.54
C ALA A 269 -12.75 -4.08 1.69
N PHE A 270 -11.71 -4.43 0.95
CA PHE A 270 -10.44 -3.70 0.97
C PHE A 270 -10.39 -2.63 -0.13
N THR A 271 -9.52 -1.65 0.09
CA THR A 271 -9.18 -0.57 -0.84
C THR A 271 -7.65 -0.41 -0.89
N PRO A 272 -7.07 0.33 -1.86
CA PRO A 272 -5.62 0.50 -1.97
C PRO A 272 -4.93 0.86 -0.65
N SER A 273 -5.49 1.81 0.11
CA SER A 273 -4.91 2.26 1.38
C SER A 273 -4.81 1.20 2.48
N ASP A 274 -5.52 0.07 2.39
CA ASP A 274 -5.37 -1.05 3.33
C ASP A 274 -4.04 -1.81 3.13
N PHE A 275 -3.40 -1.64 1.97
CA PHE A 275 -2.14 -2.28 1.59
C PHE A 275 -0.97 -1.29 1.51
N GLY A 276 -1.10 -0.12 2.14
CA GLY A 276 -0.07 0.92 2.12
C GLY A 276 0.01 1.68 0.80
N ASN A 277 1.20 2.17 0.43
CA ASN A 277 1.39 2.98 -0.77
C ASN A 277 1.51 2.10 -2.02
N THR A 278 0.37 1.70 -2.57
CA THR A 278 0.31 0.84 -3.77
C THR A 278 0.42 1.61 -5.08
N GLN A 279 0.33 2.95 -5.05
CA GLN A 279 0.15 3.84 -6.21
C GLN A 279 -1.10 3.52 -7.08
N LEU A 280 -1.96 2.60 -6.64
CA LEU A 280 -3.17 2.21 -7.37
C LEU A 280 -4.32 3.18 -7.11
N SER A 281 -5.05 3.52 -8.17
CA SER A 281 -6.37 4.13 -8.02
C SER A 281 -7.38 3.12 -7.47
N LEU A 282 -8.50 3.61 -6.92
CA LEU A 282 -9.58 2.73 -6.47
C LEU A 282 -10.09 1.82 -7.60
N ASP A 283 -10.23 2.36 -8.82
CA ASP A 283 -10.69 1.61 -9.99
C ASP A 283 -9.73 0.50 -10.38
N GLN A 284 -8.42 0.80 -10.42
CA GLN A 284 -7.38 -0.18 -10.72
C GLN A 284 -7.39 -1.29 -9.67
N PHE A 285 -7.52 -0.95 -8.39
CA PHE A 285 -7.59 -1.94 -7.32
C PHE A 285 -8.88 -2.78 -7.36
N GLU A 286 -10.03 -2.19 -7.66
CA GLU A 286 -11.28 -2.95 -7.80
C GLU A 286 -11.21 -3.90 -9.00
N HIS A 287 -10.58 -3.49 -10.11
CA HIS A 287 -10.32 -4.37 -11.24
C HIS A 287 -9.36 -5.52 -10.87
N LEU A 288 -8.28 -5.20 -10.15
CA LEU A 288 -7.31 -6.17 -9.63
C LEU A 288 -7.99 -7.18 -8.68
N ALA A 289 -8.79 -6.71 -7.73
CA ALA A 289 -9.50 -7.55 -6.76
C ALA A 289 -10.60 -8.40 -7.41
N HIS A 290 -11.19 -7.95 -8.51
CA HIS A 290 -12.09 -8.76 -9.31
C HIS A 290 -11.35 -9.92 -10.00
N HIS A 291 -10.14 -9.66 -10.52
CA HIS A 291 -9.33 -10.70 -11.16
C HIS A 291 -8.70 -11.66 -10.14
N TYR A 292 -8.32 -11.15 -8.97
CA TYR A 292 -7.68 -11.88 -7.89
C TYR A 292 -8.51 -11.77 -6.59
N PRO A 293 -9.52 -12.64 -6.36
CA PRO A 293 -10.43 -12.51 -5.22
C PRO A 293 -9.80 -12.81 -3.85
N MET A 294 -8.61 -13.44 -3.84
CA MET A 294 -7.92 -13.88 -2.62
C MET A 294 -6.66 -13.05 -2.34
N ILE A 295 -6.69 -11.76 -2.65
CA ILE A 295 -5.59 -10.85 -2.33
C ILE A 295 -5.33 -10.85 -0.82
N ARG A 296 -4.09 -11.17 -0.46
CA ARG A 296 -3.50 -10.98 0.86
C ARG A 296 -2.82 -9.63 0.95
N ASP A 297 -2.13 -9.23 -0.12
CA ASP A 297 -1.29 -8.05 -0.13
C ASP A 297 -1.01 -7.53 -1.55
N VAL A 298 -0.78 -6.23 -1.71
CA VAL A 298 -0.44 -5.61 -3.01
C VAL A 298 0.59 -4.48 -2.85
N TYR A 299 1.67 -4.50 -3.63
CA TYR A 299 2.72 -3.48 -3.59
C TYR A 299 3.51 -3.40 -4.89
N GLY A 300 4.27 -2.31 -5.08
CA GLY A 300 5.11 -2.12 -6.27
C GLY A 300 6.27 -3.12 -6.37
N LEU A 301 6.91 -3.16 -7.52
CA LEU A 301 8.11 -3.97 -7.76
C LEU A 301 9.37 -3.22 -7.31
N SER A 302 10.44 -3.95 -7.00
CA SER A 302 11.77 -3.32 -6.97
C SER A 302 12.25 -3.03 -8.41
N PRO A 303 13.14 -2.04 -8.63
CA PRO A 303 13.68 -1.74 -9.96
C PRO A 303 14.31 -2.95 -10.67
N MET A 304 14.91 -3.87 -9.89
CA MET A 304 15.43 -5.13 -10.43
C MET A 304 14.32 -6.05 -10.92
N GLN A 305 13.25 -6.21 -10.14
CA GLN A 305 12.08 -7.00 -10.55
C GLN A 305 11.38 -6.36 -11.77
N GLU A 306 11.30 -5.03 -11.86
CA GLU A 306 10.77 -4.33 -13.04
C GLU A 306 11.60 -4.65 -14.28
N GLY A 307 12.93 -4.60 -14.18
CA GLY A 307 13.83 -4.98 -15.29
C GLY A 307 13.66 -6.44 -15.73
N ILE A 308 13.54 -7.37 -14.77
CA ILE A 308 13.29 -8.79 -15.06
C ILE A 308 11.92 -8.98 -15.73
N LEU A 309 10.87 -8.32 -15.21
CA LEU A 309 9.53 -8.39 -15.79
C LEU A 309 9.52 -7.83 -17.21
N PHE A 310 10.17 -6.69 -17.43
CA PHE A 310 10.31 -6.10 -18.76
C PHE A 310 10.98 -7.05 -19.75
N HIS A 311 12.07 -7.72 -19.37
CA HIS A 311 12.71 -8.72 -20.23
C HIS A 311 11.81 -9.93 -20.50
N ALA A 312 11.05 -10.40 -19.50
CA ALA A 312 10.09 -11.48 -19.68
C ALA A 312 8.97 -11.10 -20.67
N LEU A 313 8.51 -9.84 -20.66
CA LEU A 313 7.48 -9.35 -21.57
C LEU A 313 7.97 -9.15 -23.01
N LEU A 314 9.26 -8.86 -23.21
CA LEU A 314 9.86 -8.76 -24.54
C LEU A 314 10.06 -10.11 -25.22
N ASP A 315 9.89 -11.23 -24.50
CA ASP A 315 10.02 -12.61 -24.98
C ASP A 315 11.31 -12.89 -25.77
N THR A 316 12.40 -12.20 -25.40
CA THR A 316 13.69 -12.32 -26.10
C THR A 316 14.43 -13.61 -25.70
N SER A 317 14.12 -14.17 -24.53
CA SER A 317 14.58 -15.48 -24.07
C SER A 317 13.73 -15.95 -22.87
N PRO A 318 12.66 -16.73 -23.08
CA PRO A 318 11.70 -17.10 -22.03
C PRO A 318 12.30 -17.95 -20.89
N SER A 319 13.50 -18.51 -21.09
CA SER A 319 14.25 -19.28 -20.08
C SER A 319 15.35 -18.48 -19.37
N ALA A 320 15.63 -17.23 -19.76
CA ALA A 320 16.77 -16.47 -19.23
C ALA A 320 16.71 -16.25 -17.70
N TYR A 321 15.51 -16.19 -17.14
CA TYR A 321 15.28 -16.02 -15.70
C TYR A 321 14.70 -17.28 -15.04
N VAL A 322 14.75 -18.42 -15.71
CA VAL A 322 14.34 -19.71 -15.17
C VAL A 322 15.55 -20.40 -14.58
N ASN A 323 15.63 -20.41 -13.26
CA ASN A 323 16.67 -21.12 -12.53
C ASN A 323 16.23 -22.55 -12.25
N GLN A 324 17.06 -23.52 -12.64
CA GLN A 324 16.81 -24.94 -12.42
C GLN A 324 18.01 -25.59 -11.75
N ILE A 325 17.76 -26.27 -10.64
CA ILE A 325 18.77 -27.02 -9.88
C ILE A 325 18.30 -28.47 -9.75
N SER A 326 19.20 -29.42 -10.01
CA SER A 326 18.92 -30.85 -9.93
C SER A 326 19.75 -31.50 -8.83
N TYR A 327 19.09 -32.23 -7.93
CA TYR A 327 19.73 -32.94 -6.83
C TYR A 327 19.52 -34.44 -6.99
N ARG A 328 20.62 -35.19 -7.07
CA ARG A 328 20.59 -36.64 -6.97
C ARG A 328 20.58 -37.07 -5.51
N LEU A 329 19.49 -37.67 -5.06
CA LEU A 329 19.26 -38.07 -3.69
C LEU A 329 19.36 -39.58 -3.55
N THR A 330 20.06 -40.03 -2.50
CA THR A 330 20.14 -41.44 -2.12
C THR A 330 19.59 -41.63 -0.71
N GLY A 331 18.62 -42.51 -0.54
CA GLY A 331 17.96 -42.76 0.74
C GLY A 331 16.48 -43.10 0.59
N GLN A 332 15.77 -43.23 1.71
CA GLN A 332 14.32 -43.43 1.71
C GLN A 332 13.62 -42.07 1.67
N LEU A 333 12.76 -41.87 0.67
CA LEU A 333 11.95 -40.67 0.52
C LEU A 333 10.47 -41.00 0.37
N GLU A 334 9.62 -40.22 1.02
CA GLU A 334 8.17 -40.33 0.88
C GLU A 334 7.65 -39.15 0.04
N ALA A 335 7.21 -39.43 -1.19
CA ALA A 335 6.75 -38.41 -2.14
C ALA A 335 5.65 -37.49 -1.56
N ARG A 336 4.75 -38.03 -0.72
CA ARG A 336 3.71 -37.22 -0.04
C ARG A 336 4.32 -36.21 0.93
N ARG A 337 5.36 -36.59 1.67
CA ARG A 337 6.04 -35.68 2.62
C ARG A 337 6.85 -34.62 1.87
N VAL A 338 7.42 -34.97 0.72
CA VAL A 338 8.07 -34.02 -0.21
C VAL A 338 7.06 -32.95 -0.66
N GLU A 339 5.90 -33.35 -1.16
CA GLU A 339 4.82 -32.43 -1.56
C GLU A 339 4.33 -31.55 -0.39
N GLN A 340 4.06 -32.16 0.77
CA GLN A 340 3.61 -31.45 1.97
C GLN A 340 4.64 -30.41 2.46
N SER A 341 5.93 -30.74 2.39
CA SER A 341 7.00 -29.81 2.78
C SER A 341 7.06 -28.61 1.85
N LEU A 342 6.84 -28.81 0.55
CA LEU A 342 6.75 -27.71 -0.42
C LEU A 342 5.51 -26.84 -0.17
N GLN A 343 4.35 -27.44 0.10
CA GLN A 343 3.14 -26.69 0.41
C GLN A 343 3.33 -25.81 1.66
N LEU A 344 3.90 -26.37 2.73
CA LEU A 344 4.20 -25.60 3.95
C LEU A 344 5.17 -24.44 3.69
N LEU A 345 6.15 -24.63 2.80
CA LEU A 345 7.08 -23.58 2.41
C LEU A 345 6.35 -22.44 1.67
N ILE A 346 5.46 -22.77 0.74
CA ILE A 346 4.65 -21.80 -0.02
C ILE A 346 3.68 -21.05 0.90
N ASP A 347 3.01 -21.74 1.81
CA ASP A 347 2.09 -21.11 2.76
C ASP A 347 2.83 -20.12 3.67
N ARG A 348 4.06 -20.47 4.04
CA ARG A 348 4.89 -19.69 4.95
C ARG A 348 5.46 -18.41 4.31
N HIS A 349 6.03 -18.49 3.11
CA HIS A 349 6.69 -17.34 2.47
C HIS A 349 5.78 -16.67 1.45
N GLU A 350 5.33 -15.45 1.75
CA GLU A 350 4.43 -14.67 0.90
C GLU A 350 4.93 -14.53 -0.54
N VAL A 351 6.25 -14.37 -0.74
CA VAL A 351 6.87 -14.27 -2.07
C VAL A 351 6.58 -15.49 -2.95
N LEU A 352 6.45 -16.69 -2.37
CA LEU A 352 6.12 -17.91 -3.12
C LEU A 352 4.65 -17.98 -3.54
N ARG A 353 3.80 -17.11 -2.97
CA ARG A 353 2.39 -16.91 -3.33
C ARG A 353 2.17 -15.63 -4.15
N THR A 354 3.24 -14.93 -4.50
CA THR A 354 3.20 -13.69 -5.29
C THR A 354 3.09 -13.99 -6.78
N LEU A 355 2.25 -13.22 -7.46
CA LEU A 355 2.22 -13.06 -8.91
C LEU A 355 2.51 -11.60 -9.27
N PHE A 356 2.87 -11.36 -10.52
CA PHE A 356 3.22 -10.04 -11.05
C PHE A 356 2.20 -9.66 -12.09
N ASP A 357 1.39 -8.64 -11.80
CA ASP A 357 0.37 -8.14 -12.70
C ASP A 357 0.85 -6.88 -13.40
N ASP A 358 0.86 -6.91 -14.72
CA ASP A 358 1.26 -5.82 -15.62
C ASP A 358 0.09 -5.32 -16.48
N LYS A 359 -1.14 -5.78 -16.21
CA LYS A 359 -2.28 -5.62 -17.12
C LYS A 359 -3.44 -4.81 -16.55
N THR A 360 -3.60 -4.83 -15.23
CA THR A 360 -4.77 -4.26 -14.56
C THR A 360 -4.54 -2.85 -14.04
N ALA A 361 -3.27 -2.46 -13.87
CA ALA A 361 -2.85 -1.15 -13.41
C ALA A 361 -1.90 -0.52 -14.43
N ASP A 362 -1.77 0.81 -14.40
CA ASP A 362 -0.85 1.54 -15.29
C ASP A 362 0.61 1.22 -14.98
N THR A 363 0.89 0.79 -13.75
CA THR A 363 2.19 0.34 -13.28
C THR A 363 2.12 -1.12 -12.83
N PRO A 364 3.16 -1.94 -13.11
CA PRO A 364 3.16 -3.32 -12.64
C PRO A 364 3.13 -3.42 -11.12
N VAL A 365 2.42 -4.42 -10.60
CA VAL A 365 2.30 -4.67 -9.16
C VAL A 365 2.57 -6.13 -8.79
N GLN A 366 3.11 -6.32 -7.60
CA GLN A 366 3.16 -7.61 -6.91
C GLN A 366 1.84 -7.84 -6.21
N VAL A 367 1.21 -9.00 -6.46
CA VAL A 367 -0.03 -9.43 -5.82
C VAL A 367 0.26 -10.69 -5.02
N VAL A 368 0.19 -10.59 -3.70
CA VAL A 368 0.31 -11.74 -2.80
C VAL A 368 -1.07 -12.35 -2.61
N LEU A 369 -1.23 -13.65 -2.86
CA LEU A 369 -2.49 -14.35 -2.63
C LEU A 369 -2.51 -15.04 -1.27
N ASN A 370 -3.68 -15.14 -0.63
CA ASN A 370 -3.90 -15.78 0.67
C ASN A 370 -3.42 -17.24 0.71
N GLU A 371 -3.55 -17.97 -0.39
CA GLU A 371 -3.15 -19.36 -0.50
C GLU A 371 -2.84 -19.70 -1.95
N ARG A 372 -1.91 -20.65 -2.15
CA ARG A 372 -1.63 -21.24 -3.45
C ARG A 372 -1.23 -22.69 -3.29
N LYS A 373 -1.77 -23.56 -4.15
CA LYS A 373 -1.36 -24.96 -4.21
C LYS A 373 0.03 -25.10 -4.84
N ALA A 374 0.89 -25.88 -4.23
CA ALA A 374 2.19 -26.26 -4.75
C ALA A 374 2.10 -26.93 -6.13
N ASP A 375 3.01 -26.60 -7.05
CA ASP A 375 3.20 -27.34 -8.31
C ASP A 375 4.26 -28.43 -8.09
N PHE A 376 3.78 -29.61 -7.68
CA PHE A 376 4.58 -30.80 -7.44
C PHE A 376 4.29 -31.89 -8.47
N ARG A 377 5.34 -32.53 -8.98
CA ARG A 377 5.24 -33.65 -9.92
C ARG A 377 6.05 -34.85 -9.46
N TYR A 378 5.47 -36.02 -9.63
CA TYR A 378 6.12 -37.28 -9.30
C TYR A 378 6.11 -38.23 -10.49
N HIS A 379 7.27 -38.78 -10.84
CA HIS A 379 7.41 -39.79 -11.88
C HIS A 379 8.14 -41.01 -11.34
N ASP A 380 7.54 -42.18 -11.50
CA ASP A 380 8.17 -43.46 -11.16
C ASP A 380 8.85 -44.05 -12.40
N LEU A 381 10.19 -44.00 -12.43
CA LEU A 381 11.03 -44.47 -13.54
C LEU A 381 11.69 -45.81 -13.22
N ARG A 382 11.34 -46.48 -12.11
CA ARG A 382 11.99 -47.72 -11.66
C ARG A 382 11.88 -48.88 -12.66
N LYS A 383 10.87 -48.85 -13.54
CA LYS A 383 10.65 -49.86 -14.58
C LYS A 383 11.46 -49.61 -15.86
N GLN A 384 12.15 -48.48 -15.97
CA GLN A 384 12.93 -48.10 -17.14
C GLN A 384 14.39 -48.54 -17.01
N THR A 385 15.08 -48.73 -18.13
CA THR A 385 16.53 -48.98 -18.12
C THR A 385 17.31 -47.72 -17.73
N PRO A 386 18.56 -47.82 -17.23
CA PRO A 386 19.37 -46.64 -16.90
C PRO A 386 19.50 -45.61 -18.04
N ASP A 387 19.65 -46.06 -19.28
CA ASP A 387 19.74 -45.16 -20.45
C ASP A 387 18.41 -44.42 -20.72
N GLN A 388 17.28 -45.12 -20.54
CA GLN A 388 15.94 -44.52 -20.65
C GLN A 388 15.72 -43.49 -19.53
N GLN A 389 16.14 -43.79 -18.30
CA GLN A 389 16.06 -42.88 -17.17
C GLN A 389 16.90 -41.62 -17.42
N ALA A 390 18.15 -41.76 -17.84
CA ALA A 390 19.04 -40.63 -18.14
C ALA A 390 18.45 -39.73 -19.26
N THR A 391 17.94 -40.34 -20.32
CA THR A 391 17.27 -39.64 -21.43
C THR A 391 16.03 -38.90 -20.96
N PHE A 392 15.21 -39.55 -20.11
CA PHE A 392 14.01 -38.95 -19.55
C PHE A 392 14.34 -37.75 -18.67
N VAL A 393 15.31 -37.87 -17.76
CA VAL A 393 15.74 -36.78 -16.86
C VAL A 393 16.21 -35.57 -17.66
N ALA A 394 17.11 -35.76 -18.63
CA ALA A 394 17.63 -34.66 -19.45
C ALA A 394 16.52 -33.99 -20.27
N THR A 395 15.63 -34.78 -20.88
CA THR A 395 14.50 -34.26 -21.65
C THR A 395 13.53 -33.49 -20.75
N TYR A 396 13.24 -34.02 -19.57
CA TYR A 396 12.35 -33.38 -18.60
C TYR A 396 12.90 -32.05 -18.11
N GLN A 397 14.19 -32.00 -17.74
CA GLN A 397 14.87 -30.77 -17.32
C GLN A 397 14.76 -29.68 -18.40
N GLU A 398 15.07 -30.03 -19.65
CA GLU A 398 15.01 -29.07 -20.76
C GLU A 398 13.58 -28.60 -21.04
N GLN A 399 12.61 -29.53 -21.12
CA GLN A 399 11.20 -29.18 -21.34
C GLN A 399 10.64 -28.31 -20.20
N ASP A 400 10.98 -28.61 -18.95
CA ASP A 400 10.55 -27.80 -17.81
C ASP A 400 11.16 -26.39 -17.88
N ARG A 401 12.43 -26.26 -18.25
CA ARG A 401 13.09 -24.96 -18.42
C ARG A 401 12.45 -24.15 -19.55
N GLN A 402 12.23 -24.78 -20.71
CA GLN A 402 11.61 -24.15 -21.89
C GLN A 402 10.15 -23.78 -21.68
N ARG A 403 9.42 -24.54 -20.85
CA ARG A 403 8.04 -24.19 -20.48
C ARG A 403 7.95 -22.80 -19.86
N GLY A 404 8.98 -22.35 -19.14
CA GLY A 404 8.98 -21.06 -18.46
C GLY A 404 7.87 -20.91 -17.43
N PHE A 405 7.47 -19.67 -17.16
CA PHE A 405 6.40 -19.33 -16.21
C PHE A 405 5.51 -18.21 -16.75
N ILE A 406 4.22 -18.29 -16.46
CA ILE A 406 3.28 -17.17 -16.67
C ILE A 406 3.19 -16.35 -15.38
N LEU A 407 3.89 -15.20 -15.33
CA LEU A 407 4.14 -14.43 -14.10
C LEU A 407 2.88 -13.90 -13.40
N HIS A 408 1.80 -13.61 -14.13
CA HIS A 408 0.53 -13.11 -13.59
C HIS A 408 -0.42 -14.24 -13.14
N ARG A 409 -0.03 -15.52 -13.18
CA ARG A 409 -0.96 -16.64 -12.93
C ARG A 409 -0.35 -17.86 -12.23
N GLU A 410 0.85 -18.29 -12.62
CA GLU A 410 1.42 -19.55 -12.14
C GLU A 410 2.15 -19.41 -10.80
N VAL A 411 2.35 -20.52 -10.08
CA VAL A 411 3.27 -20.53 -8.93
C VAL A 411 4.65 -20.53 -9.54
N LEU A 412 5.48 -19.55 -9.20
CA LEU A 412 6.77 -19.37 -9.87
C LEU A 412 7.89 -20.24 -9.26
N LEU A 413 7.49 -21.35 -8.64
CA LEU A 413 8.30 -22.41 -8.07
C LEU A 413 7.64 -23.77 -8.33
N ARG A 414 8.39 -24.69 -8.94
CA ARG A 414 7.98 -26.07 -9.24
C ARG A 414 8.99 -27.04 -8.65
N LEU A 415 8.49 -28.18 -8.19
CA LEU A 415 9.31 -29.28 -7.69
C LEU A 415 8.92 -30.58 -8.37
N SER A 416 9.89 -31.28 -8.94
CA SER A 416 9.66 -32.57 -9.58
C SER A 416 10.53 -33.64 -8.93
N LEU A 417 9.93 -34.76 -8.55
CA LEU A 417 10.62 -35.92 -7.97
C LEU A 417 10.53 -37.10 -8.94
N LEU A 418 11.67 -37.50 -9.49
CA LEU A 418 11.81 -38.65 -10.39
C LEU A 418 12.43 -39.81 -9.60
N GLN A 419 11.67 -40.89 -9.36
CA GLN A 419 12.19 -42.08 -8.67
C GLN A 419 12.91 -43.00 -9.66
N LEU A 420 14.22 -43.15 -9.50
CA LEU A 420 15.10 -43.94 -10.37
C LEU A 420 15.24 -45.40 -9.89
N ALA A 421 15.28 -45.58 -8.57
CA ALA A 421 15.29 -46.87 -7.87
C ALA A 421 14.54 -46.75 -6.55
N ASP A 422 14.41 -47.84 -5.79
CA ASP A 422 13.72 -47.80 -4.48
C ASP A 422 14.33 -46.79 -3.50
N ASN A 423 15.63 -46.52 -3.61
CA ASN A 423 16.36 -45.57 -2.77
C ASN A 423 17.13 -44.49 -3.56
N GLN A 424 16.83 -44.29 -4.84
CA GLN A 424 17.49 -43.29 -5.68
C GLN A 424 16.47 -42.40 -6.37
N TYR A 425 16.70 -41.09 -6.29
CA TYR A 425 15.78 -40.08 -6.79
C TYR A 425 16.55 -38.94 -7.46
N GLU A 426 15.93 -38.32 -8.46
CA GLU A 426 16.32 -37.02 -8.98
C GLU A 426 15.26 -36.00 -8.54
N LEU A 427 15.67 -34.98 -7.78
CA LEU A 427 14.81 -33.88 -7.35
C LEU A 427 15.17 -32.63 -8.16
N ILE A 428 14.23 -32.17 -8.99
CA ILE A 428 14.41 -31.00 -9.86
C ILE A 428 13.63 -29.84 -9.25
N TRP A 429 14.36 -28.80 -8.87
CA TRP A 429 13.84 -27.54 -8.33
C TRP A 429 13.92 -26.47 -9.40
N THR A 430 12.78 -25.94 -9.85
CA THR A 430 12.73 -24.89 -10.88
C THR A 430 11.97 -23.68 -10.37
N HIS A 431 12.54 -22.48 -10.48
CA HIS A 431 11.88 -21.25 -10.07
C HIS A 431 12.21 -20.07 -10.99
N HIS A 432 11.37 -19.03 -10.93
CA HIS A 432 11.64 -17.78 -11.64
C HIS A 432 12.47 -16.83 -10.76
N HIS A 433 13.52 -16.24 -11.33
CA HIS A 433 14.47 -15.36 -10.63
C HIS A 433 13.82 -14.07 -10.08
N ILE A 434 12.65 -13.69 -10.59
CA ILE A 434 11.88 -12.54 -10.09
C ILE A 434 11.43 -12.69 -8.61
N LEU A 435 11.33 -13.94 -8.12
CA LEU A 435 10.96 -14.21 -6.73
C LEU A 435 12.13 -14.04 -5.77
N MET A 436 13.33 -14.45 -6.19
CA MET A 436 14.46 -14.68 -5.30
C MET A 436 15.78 -14.81 -6.07
N ASP A 437 16.89 -14.65 -5.37
CA ASP A 437 18.24 -14.92 -5.86
C ASP A 437 18.82 -16.26 -5.37
N GLY A 438 20.05 -16.57 -5.80
CA GLY A 438 20.73 -17.81 -5.41
C GLY A 438 21.02 -17.94 -3.91
N TRP A 439 21.14 -16.82 -3.18
CA TRP A 439 21.32 -16.84 -1.73
C TRP A 439 20.01 -17.27 -1.04
N CYS A 440 18.90 -16.65 -1.43
CA CYS A 440 17.57 -17.01 -0.95
C CYS A 440 17.20 -18.46 -1.29
N ALA A 441 17.59 -18.97 -2.47
CA ALA A 441 17.37 -20.37 -2.85
C ALA A 441 18.02 -21.35 -1.86
N GLY A 442 19.24 -21.08 -1.40
CA GLY A 442 19.92 -21.90 -0.38
C GLY A 442 19.23 -21.88 0.99
N LEU A 443 18.71 -20.71 1.40
CA LEU A 443 17.92 -20.58 2.62
C LEU A 443 16.61 -21.37 2.55
N LEU A 444 15.88 -21.25 1.44
CA LEU A 444 14.64 -21.99 1.22
C LEU A 444 14.86 -23.51 1.16
N LEU A 445 15.96 -23.96 0.55
CA LEU A 445 16.31 -25.38 0.54
C LEU A 445 16.61 -25.90 1.95
N THR A 446 17.33 -25.12 2.75
CA THR A 446 17.62 -25.45 4.16
C THR A 446 16.32 -25.56 4.96
N GLU A 447 15.40 -24.61 4.77
CA GLU A 447 14.11 -24.64 5.45
C GLU A 447 13.23 -25.81 4.96
N TYR A 448 13.18 -26.06 3.65
CA TYR A 448 12.48 -27.18 3.04
C TYR A 448 12.94 -28.53 3.59
N THR A 449 14.25 -28.76 3.69
CA THR A 449 14.80 -29.99 4.26
C THR A 449 14.48 -30.14 5.75
N HIS A 450 14.44 -29.02 6.50
CA HIS A 450 13.99 -29.02 7.88
C HIS A 450 12.50 -29.40 8.01
N LEU A 451 11.62 -28.81 7.19
CA LEU A 451 10.19 -29.13 7.15
C LEU A 451 9.97 -30.62 6.86
N TYR A 452 10.67 -31.15 5.86
CA TYR A 452 10.63 -32.56 5.51
C TYR A 452 11.08 -33.47 6.66
N ALA A 453 12.17 -33.11 7.35
CA ALA A 453 12.68 -33.89 8.48
C ALA A 453 11.67 -33.94 9.65
N GLN A 454 11.02 -32.82 9.97
CA GLN A 454 9.99 -32.76 11.02
C GLN A 454 8.75 -33.59 10.66
N LEU A 455 8.22 -33.43 9.45
CA LEU A 455 7.10 -34.23 8.96
C LEU A 455 7.45 -35.72 8.94
N SER A 456 8.70 -36.07 8.61
CA SER A 456 9.17 -37.45 8.59
C SER A 456 9.16 -38.10 9.98
N GLN A 457 9.36 -37.29 11.02
CA GLN A 457 9.29 -37.68 12.42
C GLN A 457 7.86 -37.59 13.01
N GLY A 458 6.85 -37.27 12.20
CA GLY A 458 5.47 -37.08 12.67
C GLY A 458 5.28 -35.84 13.54
N ARG A 459 6.18 -34.86 13.44
CA ARG A 459 6.13 -33.60 14.20
C ARG A 459 5.51 -32.49 13.35
N THR A 460 4.78 -31.60 14.00
CA THR A 460 4.35 -30.33 13.39
C THR A 460 5.54 -29.38 13.37
N PRO A 461 6.00 -28.92 12.20
CA PRO A 461 7.13 -27.99 12.14
C PRO A 461 6.82 -26.67 12.86
N GLN A 462 7.77 -26.17 13.64
CA GLN A 462 7.68 -24.84 14.27
C GLN A 462 8.89 -24.01 13.85
N LEU A 463 8.61 -22.90 13.18
CA LEU A 463 9.61 -21.96 12.70
C LEU A 463 9.16 -20.54 13.07
N PRO A 464 10.09 -19.62 13.39
CA PRO A 464 9.74 -18.23 13.70
C PRO A 464 9.03 -17.58 12.50
N PRO A 465 8.13 -16.60 12.68
CA PRO A 465 7.49 -15.93 11.55
C PRO A 465 8.52 -15.37 10.55
N PRO A 466 8.34 -15.56 9.23
CA PRO A 466 9.25 -15.00 8.24
C PRO A 466 9.08 -13.48 8.16
N VAL A 467 10.14 -12.78 7.75
CA VAL A 467 10.09 -11.33 7.51
C VAL A 467 9.49 -11.08 6.11
N PRO A 468 8.37 -10.33 5.99
CA PRO A 468 7.75 -10.06 4.69
C PRO A 468 8.64 -9.25 3.75
N TYR A 469 8.65 -9.59 2.46
CA TYR A 469 9.40 -8.86 1.43
C TYR A 469 8.89 -7.42 1.24
N ARG A 470 7.59 -7.17 1.52
CA ARG A 470 7.01 -5.81 1.58
C ARG A 470 7.87 -4.83 2.39
N ARG A 471 8.47 -5.27 3.49
CA ARG A 471 9.31 -4.39 4.33
C ARG A 471 10.49 -3.81 3.55
N TYR A 472 11.07 -4.59 2.64
CA TYR A 472 12.13 -4.11 1.75
C TYR A 472 11.59 -3.13 0.71
N ILE A 473 10.42 -3.40 0.11
CA ILE A 473 9.78 -2.49 -0.85
C ILE A 473 9.40 -1.15 -0.19
N ASP A 474 8.84 -1.18 1.02
CA ASP A 474 8.52 0.03 1.79
C ASP A 474 9.77 0.82 2.16
N TRP A 475 10.89 0.16 2.49
CA TRP A 475 12.17 0.82 2.70
C TRP A 475 12.69 1.44 1.40
N LEU A 476 12.58 0.71 0.29
CA LEU A 476 13.06 1.14 -1.01
C LEU A 476 12.29 2.37 -1.52
N GLY A 477 10.98 2.41 -1.32
CA GLY A 477 10.13 3.56 -1.65
C GLY A 477 10.43 4.83 -0.86
N ARG A 478 11.25 4.75 0.20
CA ARG A 478 11.73 5.91 0.97
C ARG A 478 13.11 6.42 0.51
N GLN A 479 13.77 5.71 -0.40
CA GLN A 479 15.11 6.11 -0.86
C GLN A 479 15.01 7.24 -1.88
N ASP A 480 15.98 8.14 -1.88
CA ASP A 480 16.10 9.17 -2.92
C ASP A 480 16.79 8.58 -4.16
N VAL A 481 15.97 8.35 -5.18
CA VAL A 481 16.41 7.84 -6.49
C VAL A 481 17.39 8.82 -7.15
N ALA A 482 17.20 10.13 -7.00
CA ALA A 482 18.06 11.14 -7.62
C ALA A 482 19.46 11.13 -7.00
N THR A 483 19.55 11.02 -5.67
CA THR A 483 20.83 10.86 -4.97
C THR A 483 21.55 9.58 -5.40
N SER A 484 20.83 8.47 -5.50
CA SER A 484 21.41 7.18 -5.94
C SER A 484 21.92 7.25 -7.39
N LEU A 485 21.16 7.88 -8.28
CA LEU A 485 21.56 8.09 -9.67
C LEU A 485 22.79 9.00 -9.79
N ALA A 486 22.82 10.10 -9.04
CA ALA A 486 23.94 11.04 -9.04
C ALA A 486 25.25 10.36 -8.57
N TYR A 487 25.16 9.48 -7.57
CA TYR A 487 26.30 8.67 -7.14
C TYR A 487 26.86 7.82 -8.30
N TRP A 488 26.01 7.07 -8.99
CA TRP A 488 26.47 6.20 -10.09
C TRP A 488 26.98 6.98 -11.30
N GLN A 489 26.33 8.09 -11.65
CA GLN A 489 26.81 8.98 -12.70
C GLN A 489 28.20 9.53 -12.38
N HIS A 490 28.45 9.90 -11.12
CA HIS A 490 29.76 10.35 -10.68
C HIS A 490 30.80 9.22 -10.66
N TYR A 491 30.44 8.05 -10.12
CA TYR A 491 31.34 6.90 -10.04
C TYR A 491 31.79 6.39 -11.42
N LEU A 492 30.89 6.40 -12.39
CA LEU A 492 31.14 5.96 -13.76
C LEU A 492 31.64 7.09 -14.69
N ALA A 493 31.85 8.30 -14.17
CA ALA A 493 32.31 9.43 -14.97
C ALA A 493 33.70 9.15 -15.58
N GLY A 494 33.80 9.27 -16.91
CA GLY A 494 35.02 9.01 -17.67
C GLY A 494 35.25 7.55 -18.06
N TYR A 495 34.28 6.64 -17.78
CA TYR A 495 34.30 5.27 -18.29
C TYR A 495 33.57 5.17 -19.63
N ASP A 496 34.27 5.48 -20.71
CA ASP A 496 33.67 5.61 -22.05
C ASP A 496 33.86 4.38 -22.95
N GLN A 497 34.65 3.38 -22.51
CA GLN A 497 35.00 2.22 -23.33
C GLN A 497 34.92 0.92 -22.52
N PRO A 498 34.35 -0.16 -23.07
CA PRO A 498 34.34 -1.45 -22.41
C PRO A 498 35.77 -1.99 -22.23
N ALA A 499 36.03 -2.61 -21.09
CA ALA A 499 37.28 -3.33 -20.87
C ALA A 499 37.31 -4.59 -21.76
N ASN A 500 38.27 -4.67 -22.68
CA ASN A 500 38.44 -5.82 -23.55
C ASN A 500 39.53 -6.75 -23.00
N LEU A 501 39.28 -8.06 -23.02
CA LEU A 501 40.31 -9.05 -22.73
C LEU A 501 41.29 -9.14 -23.91
N PRO A 502 42.62 -9.22 -23.68
CA PRO A 502 43.65 -9.17 -24.73
C PRO A 502 43.59 -10.27 -25.83
N ALA A 503 42.67 -11.23 -25.75
CA ALA A 503 42.63 -12.42 -26.59
C ALA A 503 41.27 -12.71 -27.26
N HIS A 504 40.33 -11.76 -27.33
CA HIS A 504 39.08 -11.95 -28.07
C HIS A 504 39.17 -11.24 -29.45
N PRO A 505 39.30 -11.95 -30.59
CA PRO A 505 39.52 -11.33 -31.91
C PRO A 505 38.30 -10.60 -32.50
N ASN A 506 37.17 -10.52 -31.80
CA ASN A 506 35.96 -9.84 -32.27
C ASN A 506 35.68 -8.60 -31.41
N GLY A 507 36.63 -7.66 -31.39
CA GLY A 507 36.33 -6.27 -31.12
C GLY A 507 35.64 -5.67 -32.34
N GLY A 508 34.31 -5.50 -32.27
CA GLY A 508 33.53 -4.79 -33.28
C GLY A 508 32.41 -5.61 -33.89
N GLY A 509 31.17 -5.28 -33.52
CA GLY A 509 29.95 -5.50 -34.31
C GLY A 509 29.83 -6.82 -35.07
N SER A 510 29.41 -7.89 -34.40
CA SER A 510 28.69 -8.96 -35.08
C SER A 510 27.51 -9.36 -34.21
N ALA A 511 26.33 -8.93 -34.65
CA ALA A 511 25.09 -9.49 -34.18
C ALA A 511 25.02 -10.98 -34.59
N VAL A 512 24.62 -11.83 -33.64
CA VAL A 512 24.09 -13.18 -33.84
C VAL A 512 25.11 -14.26 -34.25
N ALA A 513 25.94 -14.70 -33.29
CA ALA A 513 26.32 -16.10 -33.16
C ALA A 513 26.15 -16.49 -31.68
N GLY A 514 25.50 -17.60 -31.41
CA GLY A 514 25.04 -17.99 -30.07
C GLY A 514 26.13 -17.93 -29.00
N TYR A 515 25.73 -17.57 -27.79
CA TYR A 515 26.61 -17.62 -26.61
C TYR A 515 26.93 -19.08 -26.29
N GLU A 516 28.17 -19.50 -26.49
CA GLU A 516 28.67 -20.81 -26.06
C GLU A 516 29.31 -20.67 -24.67
N VAL A 517 28.72 -21.34 -23.68
CA VAL A 517 29.23 -21.36 -22.31
C VAL A 517 30.44 -22.30 -22.27
N GLY A 518 31.59 -21.78 -21.81
CA GLY A 518 32.75 -22.58 -21.44
C GLY A 518 33.08 -22.39 -19.97
N GLU A 519 33.33 -23.48 -19.25
CA GLU A 519 33.65 -23.48 -17.82
C GLU A 519 35.06 -24.06 -17.60
N LEU A 520 35.86 -23.40 -16.75
CA LEU A 520 37.17 -23.86 -16.34
C LEU A 520 37.27 -23.80 -14.82
N ASP A 521 37.20 -24.97 -14.19
CA ASP A 521 37.36 -25.10 -12.74
C ASP A 521 38.83 -25.16 -12.35
N PHE A 522 39.20 -24.37 -11.34
CA PHE A 522 40.49 -24.48 -10.66
C PHE A 522 40.33 -24.16 -9.18
N ALA A 523 41.24 -24.68 -8.35
CA ALA A 523 41.27 -24.41 -6.93
C ALA A 523 42.67 -23.97 -6.51
N LEU A 524 42.74 -22.98 -5.60
CA LEU A 524 43.99 -22.64 -4.93
C LEU A 524 44.39 -23.77 -3.98
N SER A 525 45.70 -23.96 -3.79
CA SER A 525 46.18 -24.91 -2.78
C SER A 525 45.74 -24.47 -1.37
N ALA A 526 45.63 -25.42 -0.44
CA ALA A 526 45.25 -25.11 0.93
C ALA A 526 46.17 -24.06 1.61
N PRO A 527 47.51 -24.06 1.41
CA PRO A 527 48.38 -22.98 1.89
C PRO A 527 48.06 -21.61 1.27
N GLN A 528 47.83 -21.53 -0.05
CA GLN A 528 47.47 -20.28 -0.73
C GLN A 528 46.14 -19.74 -0.23
N THR A 529 45.15 -20.62 -0.05
CA THR A 529 43.83 -20.27 0.47
C THR A 529 43.94 -19.72 1.89
N ARG A 530 44.70 -20.38 2.78
CA ARG A 530 44.94 -19.88 4.14
C ARG A 530 45.68 -18.54 4.15
N GLY A 531 46.68 -18.38 3.29
CA GLY A 531 47.43 -17.12 3.14
C GLY A 531 46.51 -15.97 2.72
N LEU A 532 45.62 -16.22 1.76
CA LEU A 532 44.63 -15.24 1.31
C LEU A 532 43.67 -14.83 2.42
N VAL A 533 43.11 -15.79 3.15
CA VAL A 533 42.19 -15.52 4.28
C VAL A 533 42.90 -14.74 5.39
N ALA A 534 44.12 -15.13 5.74
CA ALA A 534 44.91 -14.45 6.77
C ALA A 534 45.24 -13.00 6.37
N LEU A 535 45.58 -12.76 5.10
CA LEU A 535 45.84 -11.42 4.59
C LEU A 535 44.60 -10.53 4.63
N ALA A 536 43.44 -11.08 4.23
CA ALA A 536 42.17 -10.35 4.25
C ALA A 536 41.69 -10.02 5.66
N GLY A 537 41.91 -10.92 6.63
CA GLY A 537 41.53 -10.70 8.04
C GLY A 537 42.49 -9.82 8.85
N ALA A 538 43.64 -9.46 8.29
CA ALA A 538 44.62 -8.58 8.93
C ALA A 538 44.46 -7.10 8.56
N ALA A 539 43.61 -6.79 7.57
CA ALA A 539 43.19 -5.44 7.20
C ALA A 539 41.91 -5.06 7.95
#